data_AF-A0A7R9C188-F1
#
_entry.id   AF-A0A7R9C188-F1
#
_cell.length_a   1.000
_cell.length_b   1.000
_cell.length_c   1.000
_cell.angle_alpha   90.00
_cell.angle_beta   90.00
_cell.angle_gamma   90.00
#
_symmetry.space_group_name_H-M   'P 1'
#
loop_
_entity.id
_entity.type
_entity.pdbx_description
1 polymer ?
#
loop_
_entity_poly.entity_id
_entity_poly.type
_entity_poly.pdbx_seq_one_letter_code
_entity_poly.pdbx_strand_id
1 'polypeptide(L)'
;MSEMDLIYDKDDLRALQYICAVVSLRAAQLVAICVGYLLTRMNKPTATIAVDGSLYKNHPRLKGLMDHYTAVYAPGCKFQYMLALDGSGKGAGMVAAIAKRLTEKRTKSESDPN
;
A
#
# COMPACT_ATOMS: atom_id res chain seq x y z
N MET A 1 -19.83 -8.08 -25.65
CA MET A 1 -18.79 -8.84 -24.93
C MET A 1 -19.02 -10.30 -25.29
N SER A 2 -18.63 -10.64 -26.51
CA SER A 2 -18.91 -11.91 -27.18
C SER A 2 -17.60 -12.33 -27.86
N GLU A 3 -16.83 -13.22 -27.23
CA GLU A 3 -15.73 -13.94 -27.88
C GLU A 3 -15.11 -14.95 -26.90
N MET A 4 -15.90 -15.93 -26.51
CA MET A 4 -15.47 -17.24 -26.00
C MET A 4 -16.75 -18.04 -25.82
N ASP A 5 -17.12 -18.86 -26.81
CA ASP A 5 -18.25 -19.81 -26.75
C ASP A 5 -17.95 -20.95 -25.77
N LEU A 6 -17.55 -20.61 -24.54
CA LEU A 6 -17.35 -21.58 -23.47
C LEU A 6 -18.70 -21.91 -22.85
N ILE A 7 -19.08 -23.19 -22.98
CA ILE A 7 -20.08 -23.80 -22.12
C ILE A 7 -19.40 -24.06 -20.78
N TYR A 8 -19.79 -23.32 -19.74
CA TYR A 8 -19.31 -23.53 -18.38
C TYR A 8 -20.44 -24.05 -17.49
N ASP A 9 -20.09 -24.82 -16.47
CA ASP A 9 -21.03 -25.33 -15.50
C ASP A 9 -20.82 -24.73 -14.10
N LYS A 10 -21.52 -25.27 -13.09
CA LYS A 10 -21.42 -24.78 -11.71
C LYS A 10 -20.07 -25.10 -11.07
N ASP A 11 -19.39 -26.15 -11.50
CA ASP A 11 -18.10 -26.55 -10.94
C ASP A 11 -16.99 -25.66 -11.46
N ASP A 12 -17.06 -25.22 -12.72
CA ASP A 12 -16.16 -24.20 -13.27
C ASP A 12 -16.24 -22.89 -12.47
N LEU A 13 -17.46 -22.43 -12.15
CA LEU A 13 -17.67 -21.23 -11.35
C LEU A 13 -17.12 -21.35 -9.94
N ARG A 14 -17.26 -22.53 -9.30
CA ARG A 14 -16.69 -22.81 -7.97
C ARG A 14 -15.17 -22.83 -8.02
N ALA A 15 -14.59 -23.47 -9.03
CA ALA A 15 -13.16 -23.50 -9.24
C ALA A 15 -12.60 -22.08 -9.42
N LEU A 16 -13.25 -21.27 -10.26
CA LEU A 16 -12.87 -19.88 -10.47
C LEU A 16 -12.95 -19.05 -9.18
N GLN A 17 -14.04 -19.20 -8.42
CA GLN A 17 -14.20 -18.52 -7.14
C GLN A 17 -13.08 -18.90 -6.15
N TYR A 18 -12.73 -20.18 -6.09
CA TYR A 18 -11.65 -20.68 -5.25
C TYR A 18 -10.29 -20.13 -5.69
N ILE A 19 -9.99 -20.14 -6.98
CA ILE A 19 -8.75 -19.58 -7.53
C ILE A 19 -8.63 -18.10 -7.16
N CYS A 20 -9.67 -17.31 -7.44
CA CYS A 20 -9.71 -15.89 -7.07
C CYS A 20 -9.49 -15.71 -5.55
N ALA A 21 -10.11 -16.54 -4.71
CA ALA A 21 -9.92 -16.49 -3.27
C ALA A 21 -8.46 -16.73 -2.85
N VAL A 22 -7.83 -17.77 -3.39
CA VAL A 22 -6.45 -18.13 -3.08
C VAL A 22 -5.47 -17.07 -3.61
N VAL A 23 -5.72 -16.52 -4.80
CA VAL A 23 -4.89 -15.44 -5.36
C VAL A 23 -4.96 -14.18 -4.49
N SER A 24 -6.16 -13.74 -4.11
CA SER A 24 -6.33 -12.59 -3.20
C SER A 24 -5.65 -12.83 -1.85
N LEU A 25 -5.75 -14.06 -1.32
CA LEU A 25 -5.13 -14.45 -0.06
C LEU A 25 -3.62 -14.33 -0.11
N ARG A 26 -3.01 -14.95 -1.13
CA ARG A 26 -1.55 -14.92 -1.33
C ARG A 26 -1.04 -13.50 -1.54
N ALA A 27 -1.75 -12.70 -2.34
CA ALA A 27 -1.40 -11.30 -2.55
C ALA A 27 -1.40 -10.51 -1.23
N ALA A 28 -2.43 -10.68 -0.40
CA ALA A 28 -2.51 -10.01 0.90
C ALA A 28 -1.37 -10.43 1.83
N GLN A 29 -1.06 -11.73 1.91
CA GLN A 29 0.02 -12.25 2.75
C GLN A 29 1.39 -11.72 2.34
N LEU A 30 1.70 -11.71 1.04
CA LEU A 30 2.99 -11.20 0.55
C LEU A 30 3.20 -9.72 0.90
N VAL A 31 2.18 -8.88 0.71
CA VAL A 31 2.25 -7.47 1.10
C VAL A 31 2.36 -7.33 2.62
N ALA A 32 1.58 -8.10 3.37
CA ALA A 32 1.55 -8.06 4.83
C ALA A 32 2.89 -8.45 5.46
N ILE A 33 3.61 -9.43 4.91
CA ILE A 33 4.95 -9.80 5.38
C ILE A 33 5.92 -8.64 5.23
N CYS A 34 5.95 -8.01 4.06
CA CYS A 34 6.82 -6.86 3.80
C CYS A 34 6.49 -5.68 4.72
N VAL A 35 5.20 -5.37 4.88
CA VAL A 35 4.75 -4.30 5.78
C VAL A 35 5.06 -4.64 7.23
N GLY A 36 4.80 -5.88 7.66
CA GLY A 36 5.06 -6.32 9.03
C GLY A 36 6.54 -6.22 9.41
N TYR A 37 7.44 -6.58 8.49
CA TYR A 37 8.87 -6.36 8.66
C TYR A 37 9.22 -4.88 8.84
N LEU A 38 8.67 -4.00 8.00
CA LEU A 38 8.89 -2.55 8.10
C LEU A 38 8.37 -1.97 9.41
N LEU A 39 7.16 -2.36 9.84
CA LEU A 39 6.56 -1.93 11.10
C LEU A 39 7.45 -2.30 12.29
N THR A 40 7.88 -3.56 12.34
CA THR A 40 8.76 -4.08 13.38
C THR A 40 10.09 -3.33 13.40
N ARG A 41 10.69 -3.10 12.22
CA ARG A 41 11.97 -2.38 12.09
C ARG A 41 11.86 -0.90 12.47
N MET A 42 10.76 -0.25 12.12
CA MET A 42 10.53 1.16 12.44
C MET A 42 10.31 1.38 13.95
N ASN A 43 9.81 0.37 14.65
CA ASN A 43 9.56 0.35 16.09
C ASN A 43 8.87 1.64 16.59
N LYS A 44 7.77 2.02 15.93
CA LYS A 44 6.96 3.19 16.27
C LYS A 44 5.75 2.77 17.13
N PRO A 45 5.32 3.61 18.09
CA PRO A 45 4.17 3.28 18.94
C PRO A 45 2.86 3.10 18.15
N THR A 46 2.70 3.86 17.07
CA THR A 46 1.59 3.74 16.11
C THR A 46 2.09 4.10 14.72
N ALA A 47 1.64 3.38 13.69
CA ALA A 47 1.94 3.66 12.29
C ALA A 47 0.66 3.73 11.43
N THR A 48 0.64 4.60 10.43
CA THR A 48 -0.38 4.60 9.37
C THR A 48 0.29 4.25 8.06
N ILE A 49 -0.21 3.21 7.38
CA ILE A 49 0.30 2.75 6.10
C ILE A 49 -0.60 3.32 5.01
N ALA A 50 -0.07 4.27 4.25
CA ALA A 50 -0.75 4.82 3.09
C ALA A 50 -0.72 3.81 1.93
N VAL A 51 -1.87 3.51 1.34
CA VAL A 51 -2.04 2.59 0.21
C VAL A 51 -2.80 3.31 -0.88
N ASP A 52 -2.38 3.12 -2.13
CA ASP A 52 -3.09 3.60 -3.31
C ASP A 52 -3.29 2.44 -4.29
N GLY A 53 -4.23 2.58 -5.21
CA GLY A 53 -4.53 1.61 -6.25
C GLY A 53 -5.97 1.11 -6.22
N SER A 54 -6.51 0.89 -7.41
CA SER A 54 -7.89 0.40 -7.62
C SER A 54 -8.12 -0.98 -6.99
N LEU A 55 -7.10 -1.82 -6.91
CA LEU A 55 -7.22 -3.13 -6.27
C LEU A 55 -7.53 -3.01 -4.78
N TYR A 56 -6.79 -2.19 -4.03
CA TYR A 56 -7.06 -1.97 -2.62
C TYR A 56 -8.41 -1.26 -2.40
N LYS A 57 -8.77 -0.34 -3.29
CA LYS A 57 -10.04 0.41 -3.22
C LYS A 57 -11.28 -0.44 -3.50
N ASN A 58 -11.23 -1.30 -4.52
CA ASN A 58 -12.41 -1.94 -5.10
C ASN A 58 -12.50 -3.44 -4.81
N HIS A 59 -11.40 -4.10 -4.42
CA HIS A 59 -11.43 -5.54 -4.18
C HIS A 59 -12.19 -5.87 -2.89
N PRO A 60 -13.22 -6.74 -2.93
CA PRO A 60 -14.18 -6.89 -1.84
C PRO A 60 -13.59 -7.42 -0.52
N ARG A 61 -12.46 -8.13 -0.59
CA ARG A 61 -11.84 -8.77 0.60
C ARG A 61 -10.41 -8.32 0.90
N LEU A 62 -9.75 -7.58 -0.01
CA LEU A 62 -8.29 -7.44 0.08
C LEU A 62 -7.88 -6.66 1.32
N LYS A 63 -8.58 -5.56 1.61
CA LYS A 63 -8.32 -4.73 2.79
C LYS A 63 -8.36 -5.54 4.09
N GLY A 64 -9.43 -6.29 4.33
CA GLY A 64 -9.58 -7.10 5.54
C GLY A 64 -8.53 -8.21 5.64
N LEU A 65 -8.15 -8.82 4.52
CA LEU A 65 -7.05 -9.80 4.50
C LEU A 65 -5.71 -9.14 4.84
N MET A 66 -5.41 -7.96 4.29
CA MET A 66 -4.19 -7.22 4.59
C MET A 66 -4.13 -6.79 6.07
N ASP A 67 -5.23 -6.25 6.62
CA ASP A 67 -5.35 -5.90 8.04
C ASP A 67 -5.06 -7.13 8.93
N HIS A 68 -5.72 -8.26 8.62
CA HIS A 68 -5.55 -9.50 9.37
C HIS A 68 -4.11 -10.02 9.34
N TYR A 69 -3.55 -10.23 8.15
CA TYR A 69 -2.22 -10.83 8.03
C TYR A 69 -1.11 -9.91 8.54
N THR A 70 -1.25 -8.60 8.42
CA THR A 70 -0.24 -7.67 8.95
C THR A 70 -0.20 -7.72 10.47
N ALA A 71 -1.35 -7.88 11.14
CA ALA A 71 -1.40 -8.10 12.58
C ALA A 71 -0.77 -9.43 12.99
N VAL A 72 -0.91 -10.47 12.17
CA VAL A 72 -0.23 -11.76 12.38
C VAL A 72 1.29 -11.64 12.24
N TYR A 73 1.78 -10.91 11.23
CA TYR A 73 3.23 -10.79 10.96
C TYR A 73 3.96 -9.71 11.75
N ALA A 74 3.25 -8.74 12.34
CA ALA A 74 3.81 -7.72 13.22
C ALA A 74 3.06 -7.67 14.56
N PRO A 75 3.12 -8.75 15.37
CA PRO A 75 2.44 -8.80 16.64
C PRO A 75 2.93 -7.67 17.56
N GLY A 76 2.00 -6.95 18.18
CA GLY A 76 2.30 -5.85 19.11
C GLY A 76 2.50 -4.48 18.46
N CYS A 77 2.65 -4.38 17.14
CA CYS A 77 2.65 -3.10 16.45
C CYS A 77 1.22 -2.56 16.29
N LYS A 78 0.97 -1.31 16.70
CA LYS A 78 -0.30 -0.64 16.39
C LYS A 78 -0.22 -0.01 15.01
N PHE A 79 -1.08 -0.42 14.10
CA PHE A 79 -1.10 0.12 12.73
C PHE A 79 -2.51 0.26 12.18
N GLN A 80 -2.65 1.02 11.09
CA GLN A 80 -3.85 1.05 10.25
C GLN A 80 -3.46 1.29 8.79
N TYR A 81 -4.19 0.68 7.86
CA TYR A 81 -4.10 1.02 6.45
C TYR A 81 -5.06 2.16 6.09
N MET A 82 -4.60 3.11 5.27
CA MET A 82 -5.38 4.27 4.82
C MET A 82 -5.25 4.46 3.31
N LEU A 83 -6.37 4.70 2.63
CA LEU A 83 -6.36 5.00 1.20
C LEU A 83 -5.77 6.40 0.96
N ALA A 84 -4.71 6.50 0.16
CA ALA A 84 -4.13 7.76 -0.29
C ALA A 84 -4.86 8.22 -1.56
N LEU A 85 -5.40 9.46 -1.55
CA LEU A 85 -6.22 9.99 -2.65
C LEU A 85 -5.40 10.58 -3.81
N ASP A 86 -4.21 11.12 -3.50
CA ASP A 86 -3.29 11.74 -4.48
C ASP A 86 -1.89 11.80 -3.86
N GLY A 87 -1.18 10.67 -3.90
CA GLY A 87 0.17 10.58 -3.35
C GLY A 87 1.23 11.20 -4.27
N SER A 88 1.07 11.05 -5.59
CA SER A 88 2.08 11.46 -6.57
C SER A 88 2.15 12.98 -6.74
N GLY A 89 1.01 13.66 -6.88
CA GLY A 89 0.98 15.12 -7.04
C GLY A 89 1.43 15.84 -5.77
N LYS A 90 0.78 15.53 -4.63
CA LYS A 90 1.10 16.15 -3.34
C LYS A 90 2.51 15.83 -2.86
N GLY A 91 2.96 14.58 -3.04
CA GLY A 91 4.30 14.16 -2.69
C GLY A 91 5.37 14.89 -3.49
N ALA A 92 5.21 14.96 -4.81
CA ALA A 92 6.16 15.67 -5.69
C ALA A 92 6.23 17.16 -5.36
N GLY A 93 5.07 17.82 -5.16
CA GLY A 93 5.01 19.23 -4.77
C GLY A 93 5.72 19.51 -3.43
N MET A 94 5.51 18.65 -2.44
CA MET A 94 6.17 18.77 -1.14
C MET A 94 7.69 18.63 -1.25
N VAL A 95 8.18 17.62 -1.99
CA VAL A 95 9.62 17.40 -2.18
C VAL A 95 10.25 18.58 -2.95
N ALA A 96 9.60 19.09 -3.99
CA ALA A 96 10.06 20.26 -4.74
C ALA A 96 10.18 21.51 -3.84
N ALA A 97 9.20 21.76 -2.98
CA ALA A 97 9.24 22.86 -2.02
C ALA A 97 10.38 22.73 -1.01
N ILE A 98 10.63 21.51 -0.50
CA ILE A 98 11.75 21.23 0.40
C ILE A 98 13.09 21.45 -0.30
N ALA A 99 13.27 20.93 -1.52
CA ALA A 99 14.48 21.09 -2.30
C ALA A 99 14.79 22.57 -2.57
N LYS A 100 13.78 23.35 -2.99
CA LYS A 100 13.91 24.80 -3.19
C LYS A 100 14.40 25.51 -1.92
N ARG A 101 13.78 25.22 -0.77
CA ARG A 101 14.16 25.81 0.53
C ARG A 101 15.59 25.47 0.95
N LEU A 102 16.05 24.24 0.67
CA LEU A 102 17.41 23.82 0.98
C LEU A 102 18.44 24.57 0.12
N THR A 103 18.16 24.77 -1.17
CA THR A 103 19.02 25.55 -2.08
C THR A 103 19.11 27.02 -1.64
N GLU A 104 17.99 27.66 -1.32
CA GLU A 104 17.95 29.05 -0.86
C GLU A 104 18.69 29.25 0.49
N LYS A 105 18.66 28.25 1.38
CA LYS A 105 19.45 28.29 2.62
C LYS A 105 20.95 28.22 2.36
N ARG A 106 21.36 27.40 1.39
CA ARG A 106 22.77 27.22 1.03
C ARG A 106 23.36 28.48 0.39
N THR A 107 22.60 29.12 -0.50
CA THR A 107 23.06 30.38 -1.14
C THR A 107 23.15 31.53 -0.15
N LYS A 108 22.23 31.63 0.83
CA LYS A 108 22.31 32.62 1.91
C LYS A 108 23.52 32.43 2.82
N SER A 109 23.90 31.18 3.16
CA SER A 109 25.10 30.91 3.94
C SER A 109 26.42 31.17 3.21
N GLU A 110 26.41 31.16 1.87
CA GLU A 110 27.57 31.52 1.04
C GLU A 110 27.65 33.04 0.77
N SER A 111 26.53 33.78 0.87
CA SER A 111 26.48 35.23 0.63
C SER A 111 26.68 36.10 1.86
N ASP A 112 26.71 35.53 3.06
CA ASP A 112 27.17 36.18 4.29
C ASP A 112 28.59 35.69 4.63
N PRO A 113 29.65 36.19 3.97
CA PRO A 113 30.99 36.07 4.52
C PRO A 113 31.06 36.94 5.78
N ASN A 114 31.59 36.38 6.87
CA ASN A 114 32.06 37.18 8.01
C ASN A 114 32.87 38.40 7.57
#